data_AF-A0A250JQ67-F1
#
_entry.id   AF-A0A250JQ67-F1
#
_cell.length_a   1.000
_cell.length_b   1.000
_cell.length_c   1.000
_cell.angle_alpha   90.00
_cell.angle_beta   90.00
_cell.angle_gamma   90.00
#
_symmetry.space_group_name_H-M   'P 1'
#
loop_
_entity.id
_entity.type
_entity.pdbx_description
1 polymer ?
#
loop_
_entity_poly.entity_id
_entity_poly.type
_entity_poly.pdbx_seq_one_letter_code
_entity_poly.pdbx_strand_id
1 'polypeptide(L)'
;MRVGGRAALFMALALAACRSRPADPPAADAGGAATPIERAAVPDCEVLLSENDRELMLPGFTMKQERACPTCGPLCSFRSDADPDIAVSIAWDCNARHAQADVHALMAPTLQAGGVEVPALGRAAVRRAPAQGMSQVLAWDDDTPCALVITWLGGETERAVEVARAALIATTPAVLDAGTANGQAPDAGDADAGPTGAP
;
A
#
# COMPACT_ATOMS: atom_id res chain seq x y z
N MET A 1 11.24 16.75 -29.44
CA MET A 1 11.74 16.17 -28.18
C MET A 1 10.84 16.67 -27.03
N ARG A 2 9.94 15.82 -26.52
CA ARG A 2 9.22 16.04 -25.26
C ARG A 2 9.21 14.71 -24.51
N VAL A 3 10.34 14.38 -23.90
CA VAL A 3 10.57 13.11 -23.16
C VAL A 3 10.17 13.23 -21.67
N GLY A 4 9.81 14.43 -21.19
CA GLY A 4 9.54 14.66 -19.76
C GLY A 4 8.09 14.47 -19.27
N GLY A 5 7.12 14.21 -20.16
CA GLY A 5 5.70 14.21 -19.78
C GLY A 5 5.22 12.94 -19.07
N ARG A 6 5.78 11.79 -19.44
CA ARG A 6 5.33 10.49 -18.92
C ARG A 6 5.81 10.26 -17.49
N ALA A 7 7.09 10.53 -17.21
CA ALA A 7 7.67 10.42 -15.86
C ALA A 7 6.94 11.26 -14.81
N ALA A 8 6.50 12.48 -15.17
CA ALA A 8 5.71 13.33 -14.29
C ALA A 8 4.30 12.77 -14.02
N LEU A 9 3.73 12.04 -14.98
CA LEU A 9 2.43 11.36 -14.81
C LEU A 9 2.50 10.22 -13.79
N PHE A 10 3.61 9.46 -13.76
CA PHE A 10 3.84 8.39 -12.77
C PHE A 10 3.85 8.92 -11.34
N MET A 11 4.55 10.04 -11.08
CA MET A 11 4.56 10.67 -9.75
C MET A 11 3.17 11.20 -9.38
N ALA A 12 2.48 11.88 -10.31
CA ALA A 12 1.18 12.48 -10.02
C ALA A 12 0.05 11.46 -9.74
N LEU A 13 0.09 10.29 -10.38
CA LEU A 13 -0.88 9.20 -10.15
C LEU A 13 -0.58 8.41 -8.87
N ALA A 14 0.70 8.19 -8.54
CA ALA A 14 1.10 7.54 -7.28
C ALA A 14 0.79 8.43 -6.06
N LEU A 15 0.92 9.75 -6.18
CA LEU A 15 0.56 10.72 -5.13
C LEU A 15 -0.94 10.72 -4.78
N ALA A 16 -1.81 10.24 -5.68
CA ALA A 16 -3.24 10.13 -5.39
C ALA A 16 -3.60 8.91 -4.52
N ALA A 17 -2.72 7.89 -4.43
CA ALA A 17 -2.86 6.72 -3.56
C ALA A 17 -2.40 7.00 -2.12
N CYS A 18 -1.59 8.03 -1.88
CA CYS A 18 -1.24 8.52 -0.54
C CYS A 18 -2.32 9.43 0.06
N ARG A 19 -3.62 9.10 -0.07
CA ARG A 19 -4.69 9.84 0.62
C ARG A 19 -4.83 9.36 2.07
N SER A 20 -3.76 9.50 2.86
CA SER A 20 -3.92 9.58 4.31
C SER A 20 -4.61 10.91 4.63
N ARG A 21 -5.94 10.93 4.66
CA ARG A 21 -6.66 12.07 5.24
C ARG A 21 -6.31 12.09 6.73
N PRO A 22 -5.86 13.22 7.31
CA PRO A 22 -5.62 13.28 8.74
C PRO A 22 -6.92 12.88 9.45
N ALA A 23 -6.81 11.99 10.43
CA ALA A 23 -7.89 11.78 11.39
C ALA A 23 -8.31 13.15 11.95
N ASP A 24 -9.61 13.40 12.05
CA ASP A 24 -10.13 14.62 12.64
C ASP A 24 -9.42 14.89 13.99
N PRO A 25 -9.02 16.14 14.27
CA PRO A 25 -8.28 16.44 15.48
C PRO A 25 -9.13 16.05 16.70
N PRO A 26 -8.61 15.20 17.62
CA PRO A 26 -9.28 14.99 18.89
C PRO A 26 -9.35 16.33 19.62
N ALA A 27 -10.50 16.59 20.25
CA ALA A 27 -10.72 17.77 21.07
C ALA A 27 -9.55 17.94 22.05
N ALA A 28 -9.03 19.16 22.10
CA ALA A 28 -7.86 19.51 22.89
C ALA A 28 -8.14 19.37 24.39
N ASP A 29 -7.43 18.45 25.03
CA ASP A 29 -7.17 18.51 26.47
C ASP A 29 -5.65 18.42 26.70
N ALA A 30 -5.19 19.33 27.56
CA ALA A 30 -3.79 19.68 27.74
C ALA A 30 -2.99 18.64 28.54
N GLY A 31 -1.77 18.35 28.12
CA GLY A 31 -0.73 17.77 28.96
C GLY A 31 0.09 16.68 28.29
N GLY A 32 1.39 16.94 28.10
CA GLY A 32 2.38 15.97 27.65
C GLY A 32 2.86 16.25 26.23
N ALA A 33 4.13 16.66 26.09
CA ALA A 33 4.81 16.62 24.81
C ALA A 33 4.76 15.18 24.32
N ALA A 34 3.97 14.91 23.28
CA ALA A 34 3.90 13.59 22.67
C ALA A 34 5.30 13.22 22.20
N THR A 35 5.86 12.19 22.82
CA THR A 35 7.05 11.50 22.33
C THR A 35 6.80 11.10 20.87
N PRO A 36 7.77 11.28 19.95
CA PRO A 36 7.61 10.80 18.59
C PRO A 36 7.30 9.31 18.65
N ILE A 37 6.11 8.91 18.20
CA ILE A 37 5.78 7.50 18.03
C ILE A 37 6.75 6.97 16.97
N GLU A 38 7.81 6.29 17.41
CA GLU A 38 8.63 5.46 16.53
C GLU A 38 7.72 4.36 15.99
N ARG A 39 7.08 4.63 14.85
CA ARG A 39 6.44 3.58 14.07
C ARG A 39 7.56 2.62 13.68
N ALA A 40 7.37 1.35 14.03
CA ALA A 40 8.23 0.28 13.55
C ALA A 40 8.36 0.36 12.01
N ALA A 41 9.49 -0.09 11.48
CA ALA A 41 9.87 0.16 10.10
C ALA A 41 8.83 -0.46 9.15
N VAL A 42 8.14 0.41 8.40
CA VAL A 42 7.22 -0.01 7.34
C VAL A 42 7.98 -0.89 6.33
N PRO A 43 7.42 -2.04 5.91
CA PRO A 43 8.12 -3.03 5.08
C PRO A 43 8.68 -2.43 3.79
N ASP A 44 9.85 -2.93 3.37
CA ASP A 44 10.50 -2.53 2.14
C ASP A 44 9.89 -3.23 0.90
N CYS A 45 10.25 -2.77 -0.29
CA CYS A 45 9.75 -3.27 -1.57
C CYS A 45 10.06 -4.75 -1.81
N GLU A 46 11.14 -5.24 -1.22
CA GLU A 46 11.57 -6.63 -1.24
C GLU A 46 10.54 -7.55 -0.57
N VAL A 47 9.69 -7.02 0.31
CA VAL A 47 8.57 -7.78 0.89
C VAL A 47 7.46 -7.95 -0.14
N LEU A 48 7.09 -6.90 -0.88
CA LEU A 48 6.04 -6.96 -1.91
C LEU A 48 6.42 -7.81 -3.11
N LEU A 49 7.69 -7.75 -3.50
CA LEU A 49 8.20 -8.56 -4.59
C LEU A 49 9.62 -8.97 -4.24
N SER A 50 9.74 -10.23 -3.82
CA SER A 50 11.03 -10.82 -3.46
C SER A 50 12.01 -10.74 -4.63
N GLU A 51 13.31 -10.81 -4.36
CA GLU A 51 14.33 -10.80 -5.41
C GLU A 51 14.09 -11.92 -6.44
N ASN A 52 13.74 -13.12 -5.98
CA ASN A 52 13.43 -14.26 -6.86
C ASN A 52 12.21 -13.99 -7.74
N ASP A 53 11.12 -13.46 -7.17
CA ASP A 53 9.91 -13.14 -7.93
C ASP A 53 10.17 -11.99 -8.91
N ARG A 54 10.98 -10.99 -8.51
CA ARG A 54 11.40 -9.90 -9.39
C ARG A 54 12.23 -10.42 -10.56
N GLU A 55 13.20 -11.30 -10.33
CA GLU A 55 14.00 -11.89 -11.41
C GLU A 55 13.15 -12.72 -12.37
N LEU A 56 12.19 -13.47 -11.85
CA LEU A 56 11.28 -14.30 -12.63
C LEU A 56 10.27 -13.46 -13.44
N MET A 57 9.67 -12.46 -12.79
CA MET A 57 8.53 -11.71 -13.34
C MET A 57 8.94 -10.41 -14.02
N LEU A 58 10.08 -9.82 -13.66
CA LEU A 58 10.57 -8.55 -14.18
C LEU A 58 12.07 -8.68 -14.54
N PRO A 59 12.44 -9.62 -15.43
CA PRO A 59 13.85 -9.84 -15.78
C PRO A 59 14.45 -8.57 -16.40
N GLY A 60 15.60 -8.14 -15.87
CA GLY A 60 16.29 -6.94 -16.34
C GLY A 60 15.58 -5.63 -15.99
N PHE A 61 14.77 -5.61 -14.93
CA PHE A 61 14.23 -4.38 -14.36
C PHE A 61 15.07 -3.90 -13.18
N THR A 62 15.30 -2.60 -13.12
CA THR A 62 15.86 -1.92 -11.96
C THR A 62 14.76 -1.46 -11.02
N MET A 63 14.95 -1.69 -9.71
CA MET A 63 14.01 -1.31 -8.67
C MET A 63 14.45 0.00 -7.99
N LYS A 64 13.49 0.87 -7.74
CA LYS A 64 13.62 2.07 -6.92
C LYS A 64 12.52 2.09 -5.87
N GLN A 65 12.91 2.28 -4.61
CA GLN A 65 12.01 2.47 -3.49
C GLN A 65 11.90 3.96 -3.14
N GLU A 66 10.67 4.45 -2.99
CA GLU A 66 10.38 5.81 -2.51
C GLU A 66 9.41 5.74 -1.34
N ARG A 67 9.73 6.35 -0.19
CA ARG A 67 8.79 6.43 0.95
C ARG A 67 7.90 7.66 0.81
N ALA A 68 6.89 7.57 -0.03
CA ALA A 68 5.92 8.65 -0.27
C ALA A 68 4.88 8.79 0.86
N CYS A 69 4.53 7.70 1.55
CA CYS A 69 3.63 7.71 2.71
C CYS A 69 4.28 7.01 3.91
N PRO A 70 4.49 7.70 5.05
CA PRO A 70 5.09 7.09 6.24
C PRO A 70 4.18 6.10 6.97
N THR A 71 2.90 6.00 6.58
CA THR A 71 1.90 5.10 7.20
C THR A 71 1.41 3.98 6.32
N CYS A 72 1.64 4.08 5.01
CA CYS A 72 0.97 3.21 4.03
C CYS A 72 1.92 2.16 3.48
N GLY A 73 3.22 2.46 3.38
CA GLY A 73 4.18 1.63 2.65
C GLY A 73 5.04 2.44 1.67
N PRO A 74 6.18 1.90 1.23
CA PRO A 74 6.91 2.44 0.09
C PRO A 74 6.11 2.36 -1.22
N LEU A 75 6.47 3.24 -2.15
CA LEU A 75 6.23 3.11 -3.58
C LEU A 75 7.41 2.35 -4.19
N CYS A 76 7.10 1.19 -4.78
CA CYS A 76 8.07 0.32 -5.43
C CYS A 76 7.97 0.51 -6.93
N SER A 77 8.96 1.16 -7.53
CA SER A 77 9.01 1.43 -8.97
C SER A 77 10.04 0.52 -9.63
N PHE A 78 9.65 -0.14 -10.71
CA PHE A 78 10.49 -1.03 -11.49
C PHE A 78 10.53 -0.51 -12.92
N ARG A 79 11.71 -0.37 -13.51
CA ARG A 79 11.88 0.10 -14.89
C ARG A 79 12.72 -0.89 -15.67
N SER A 80 12.29 -1.25 -16.87
CA SER A 80 13.09 -2.12 -17.73
C SER A 80 14.36 -1.41 -18.17
N ASP A 81 15.50 -2.10 -18.07
CA ASP A 81 16.78 -1.60 -18.57
C ASP A 81 16.87 -1.70 -20.10
N ALA A 82 16.10 -2.62 -20.71
CA ALA A 82 16.04 -2.82 -22.15
C ALA A 82 15.09 -1.84 -22.84
N ASP A 83 13.97 -1.48 -22.19
CA ASP A 83 13.00 -0.51 -22.72
C ASP A 83 12.54 0.48 -21.62
N PRO A 84 13.03 1.73 -21.62
CA PRO A 84 12.68 2.69 -20.59
C PRO A 84 11.21 3.13 -20.62
N ASP A 85 10.45 2.84 -21.68
CA ASP A 85 9.02 3.10 -21.74
C ASP A 85 8.19 2.03 -21.01
N ILE A 86 8.81 0.91 -20.60
CA ILE A 86 8.18 -0.14 -19.79
C ILE A 86 8.52 0.07 -18.31
N ALA A 87 7.48 0.19 -17.49
CA ALA A 87 7.62 0.35 -16.06
C ALA A 87 6.44 -0.24 -15.28
N VAL A 88 6.72 -0.67 -14.06
CA VAL A 88 5.74 -1.14 -13.08
C VAL A 88 5.88 -0.32 -11.81
N SER A 89 4.76 -0.02 -11.17
CA SER A 89 4.76 0.48 -9.81
C SER A 89 3.80 -0.29 -8.93
N ILE A 90 4.21 -0.60 -7.71
CA ILE A 90 3.39 -1.22 -6.67
C ILE A 90 3.35 -0.26 -5.48
N ALA A 91 2.15 0.03 -4.98
CA ALA A 91 1.95 0.86 -3.80
C ALA A 91 0.79 0.33 -2.96
N TRP A 92 0.91 0.49 -1.65
CA TRP A 92 -0.21 0.33 -0.72
C TRP A 92 -1.04 1.61 -0.65
N ASP A 93 -2.37 1.46 -0.66
CA ASP A 93 -3.35 2.51 -0.37
C ASP A 93 -4.11 2.13 0.92
N CYS A 94 -3.62 2.66 2.04
CA CYS A 94 -4.14 2.37 3.39
C CYS A 94 -5.20 3.39 3.83
N ASN A 95 -6.27 3.52 3.07
CA ASN A 95 -7.41 4.37 3.43
C ASN A 95 -8.26 3.69 4.51
N ALA A 96 -8.53 4.39 5.63
CA ALA A 96 -9.39 3.88 6.72
C ALA A 96 -10.79 3.42 6.24
N ARG A 97 -11.26 3.94 5.11
CA ARG A 97 -12.53 3.51 4.50
C ARG A 97 -12.48 2.07 3.97
N HIS A 98 -11.30 1.55 3.64
CA HIS A 98 -11.16 0.18 3.12
C HIS A 98 -11.56 -0.87 4.16
N ALA A 99 -11.20 -0.65 5.44
CA ALA A 99 -11.54 -1.57 6.52
C ALA A 99 -13.05 -1.68 6.83
N GLN A 100 -13.86 -0.69 6.39
CA GLN A 100 -15.29 -0.61 6.73
C GLN A 100 -16.20 -0.74 5.50
N ALA A 101 -15.64 -0.80 4.30
CA ALA A 101 -16.41 -0.76 3.06
C ALA A 101 -16.65 -2.16 2.51
N ASP A 102 -17.84 -2.34 1.92
CA ASP A 102 -18.13 -3.47 1.05
C ASP A 102 -17.14 -3.50 -0.13
N VAL A 103 -16.56 -4.66 -0.41
CA VAL A 103 -15.63 -4.90 -1.53
C VAL A 103 -16.21 -4.39 -2.83
N HIS A 104 -17.49 -4.66 -3.05
CA HIS A 104 -18.12 -4.27 -4.30
C HIS A 104 -18.20 -2.74 -4.41
N ALA A 105 -18.41 -2.04 -3.30
CA ALA A 105 -18.36 -0.58 -3.25
C ALA A 105 -16.92 -0.05 -3.47
N LEU A 106 -15.90 -0.77 -3.01
CA LEU A 106 -14.49 -0.42 -3.25
C LEU A 106 -14.06 -0.63 -4.70
N MET A 107 -14.57 -1.67 -5.36
CA MET A 107 -14.31 -1.94 -6.78
C MET A 107 -15.15 -1.06 -7.71
N ALA A 108 -16.30 -0.57 -7.26
CA ALA A 108 -17.25 0.17 -8.08
C ALA A 108 -16.64 1.34 -8.87
N PRO A 109 -15.76 2.21 -8.31
CA PRO A 109 -15.12 3.28 -9.07
C PRO A 109 -14.30 2.76 -10.26
N THR A 110 -13.56 1.67 -10.06
CA THR A 110 -12.74 1.05 -11.12
C THR A 110 -13.63 0.40 -12.18
N LEU A 111 -14.68 -0.31 -11.78
CA LEU A 111 -15.62 -0.95 -12.68
C LEU A 111 -16.41 0.08 -13.51
N GLN A 112 -16.89 1.15 -12.87
CA GLN A 112 -17.59 2.26 -13.54
C GLN A 112 -16.70 2.99 -14.55
N ALA A 113 -15.38 3.02 -14.31
CA ALA A 113 -14.40 3.59 -15.23
C ALA A 113 -14.00 2.64 -16.39
N GLY A 114 -14.77 1.57 -16.63
CA GLY A 114 -14.54 0.58 -17.68
C GLY A 114 -13.59 -0.54 -17.28
N GLY A 115 -13.27 -0.68 -15.99
CA GLY A 115 -12.53 -1.82 -15.47
C GLY A 115 -13.37 -3.09 -15.40
N VAL A 116 -12.69 -4.22 -15.21
CA VAL A 116 -13.30 -5.54 -15.05
C VAL A 116 -12.82 -6.17 -13.75
N GLU A 117 -13.67 -6.96 -13.13
CA GLU A 117 -13.28 -7.76 -11.97
C GLU A 117 -12.25 -8.82 -12.37
N VAL A 118 -11.37 -9.18 -11.44
CA VAL A 118 -10.38 -10.25 -11.62
C VAL A 118 -10.68 -11.36 -10.60
N PRO A 119 -11.59 -12.30 -10.92
CA PRO A 119 -12.03 -13.32 -9.96
C PRO A 119 -10.88 -14.20 -9.45
N ALA A 120 -9.84 -14.39 -10.26
CA ALA A 120 -8.68 -15.19 -9.91
C ALA A 120 -7.81 -14.59 -8.80
N LEU A 121 -8.04 -13.34 -8.42
CA LEU A 121 -7.44 -12.63 -7.28
C LEU A 121 -8.44 -12.43 -6.13
N GLY A 122 -9.66 -12.96 -6.26
CA GLY A 122 -10.73 -12.79 -5.28
C GLY A 122 -11.31 -11.38 -5.32
N ARG A 123 -10.62 -10.43 -4.68
CA ARG A 123 -11.06 -9.04 -4.50
C ARG A 123 -10.14 -8.12 -5.29
N ALA A 124 -10.39 -8.02 -6.59
CA ALA A 124 -9.59 -7.15 -7.45
C ALA A 124 -10.37 -6.69 -8.67
N ALA A 125 -10.03 -5.49 -9.14
CA ALA A 125 -10.48 -4.96 -10.40
C ALA A 125 -9.28 -4.46 -11.22
N VAL A 126 -9.30 -4.73 -12.52
CA VAL A 126 -8.30 -4.22 -13.46
C VAL A 126 -8.95 -3.24 -14.41
N ARG A 127 -8.37 -2.05 -14.51
CA ARG A 127 -8.68 -1.09 -15.57
C ARG A 127 -7.62 -1.23 -16.65
N ARG A 128 -8.03 -1.71 -17.82
CA ARG A 128 -7.18 -1.78 -19.00
C ARG A 128 -7.24 -0.44 -19.72
N ALA A 129 -6.10 0.11 -20.11
CA ALA A 129 -5.95 1.41 -20.76
C ALA A 129 -6.61 2.62 -20.05
N PRO A 130 -6.43 2.82 -18.72
CA PRO A 130 -6.76 4.10 -18.08
C PRO A 130 -6.04 5.29 -18.75
N ALA A 131 -4.88 5.02 -19.35
CA ALA A 131 -4.20 5.84 -20.34
C ALA A 131 -3.59 4.91 -21.42
N GLN A 132 -3.14 5.47 -22.55
CA GLN A 132 -2.55 4.68 -23.64
C GLN A 132 -1.33 3.87 -23.15
N GLY A 133 -1.40 2.55 -23.28
CA GLY A 133 -0.35 1.62 -22.87
C GLY A 133 -0.24 1.43 -21.36
N MET A 134 -1.30 1.75 -20.60
CA MET A 134 -1.34 1.55 -19.15
C MET A 134 -2.30 0.41 -18.79
N SER A 135 -2.01 -0.32 -17.73
CA SER A 135 -2.97 -1.16 -17.00
C SER A 135 -2.84 -0.86 -15.53
N GLN A 136 -3.97 -0.77 -14.84
CA GLN A 136 -4.01 -0.53 -13.41
C GLN A 136 -4.83 -1.62 -12.74
N VAL A 137 -4.21 -2.36 -11.83
CA VAL A 137 -4.88 -3.35 -10.98
C VAL A 137 -5.02 -2.76 -9.59
N LEU A 138 -6.23 -2.85 -9.05
CA LEU A 138 -6.54 -2.55 -7.68
C LEU A 138 -6.97 -3.86 -7.01
N ALA A 139 -6.27 -4.26 -5.95
CA ALA A 139 -6.50 -5.51 -5.25
C ALA A 139 -6.58 -5.28 -3.73
N TRP A 140 -7.33 -6.12 -3.02
CA TRP A 140 -7.47 -6.05 -1.58
C TRP A 140 -7.25 -7.43 -0.97
N ASP A 141 -6.59 -7.45 0.17
CA ASP A 141 -6.56 -8.62 1.05
C ASP A 141 -7.64 -8.45 2.14
N ASP A 142 -8.39 -9.51 2.44
CA ASP A 142 -9.50 -9.47 3.41
C ASP A 142 -9.05 -9.19 4.83
N ASP A 143 -7.82 -9.58 5.16
CA ASP A 143 -7.28 -9.50 6.51
C ASP A 143 -6.51 -8.18 6.72
N THR A 144 -6.42 -7.31 5.70
CA THR A 144 -5.68 -6.05 5.78
C THR A 144 -6.53 -4.81 5.50
N PRO A 145 -6.25 -3.67 6.17
CA PRO A 145 -6.95 -2.41 5.92
C PRO A 145 -6.43 -1.67 4.69
N CYS A 146 -5.54 -2.26 3.88
CA CYS A 146 -4.87 -1.61 2.75
C CYS A 146 -5.23 -2.28 1.42
N ALA A 147 -5.39 -1.46 0.38
CA ALA A 147 -5.43 -1.93 -0.99
C ALA A 147 -4.01 -1.95 -1.57
N LEU A 148 -3.77 -2.79 -2.56
CA LEU A 148 -2.62 -2.71 -3.44
C LEU A 148 -3.02 -2.08 -4.76
N VAL A 149 -2.26 -1.07 -5.17
CA VAL A 149 -2.36 -0.42 -6.48
C VAL A 149 -1.14 -0.82 -7.30
N ILE A 150 -1.37 -1.57 -8.38
CA ILE A 150 -0.34 -1.95 -9.34
C ILE A 150 -0.60 -1.18 -10.62
N THR A 151 0.37 -0.42 -11.08
CA THR A 151 0.30 0.28 -12.37
C THR A 151 1.39 -0.23 -13.28
N TRP A 152 1.00 -0.78 -14.42
CA TRP A 152 1.89 -1.22 -15.49
C TRP A 152 1.79 -0.25 -16.65
N LEU A 153 2.94 0.12 -17.22
CA LEU A 153 3.07 0.99 -18.38
C LEU A 153 3.97 0.34 -19.42
N GLY A 154 3.58 0.43 -20.69
CA GLY A 154 4.30 -0.17 -21.82
C GLY A 154 3.62 -1.42 -22.39
N GLY A 155 4.40 -2.27 -23.07
CA GLY A 155 3.93 -3.56 -23.58
C GLY A 155 3.61 -4.57 -22.46
N GLU A 156 2.95 -5.67 -22.79
CA GLU A 156 2.65 -6.80 -21.87
C GLU A 156 1.82 -6.41 -20.63
N THR A 157 0.90 -5.46 -20.77
CA THR A 157 0.09 -4.92 -19.66
C THR A 157 -0.74 -5.94 -18.88
N GLU A 158 -1.00 -7.11 -19.46
CA GLU A 158 -1.63 -8.27 -18.85
C GLU A 158 -0.84 -8.84 -17.67
N ARG A 159 0.49 -8.69 -17.67
CA ARG A 159 1.38 -9.12 -16.58
C ARG A 159 1.18 -8.33 -15.29
N ALA A 160 0.50 -7.19 -15.36
CA ALA A 160 0.07 -6.44 -14.18
C ALA A 160 -0.73 -7.30 -13.19
N VAL A 161 -1.54 -8.24 -13.69
CA VAL A 161 -2.33 -9.15 -12.85
C VAL A 161 -1.47 -10.18 -12.15
N GLU A 162 -0.40 -10.66 -12.80
CA GLU A 162 0.54 -11.59 -12.20
C GLU A 162 1.34 -10.91 -11.09
N VAL A 163 1.86 -9.71 -11.37
CA VAL A 163 2.54 -8.88 -10.34
C VAL A 163 1.60 -8.59 -9.17
N ALA A 164 0.35 -8.26 -9.45
CA ALA A 164 -0.66 -8.07 -8.41
C ALA A 164 -0.89 -9.34 -7.58
N ARG A 165 -0.90 -10.53 -8.20
CA ARG A 165 -1.01 -11.81 -7.48
C ARG A 165 0.14 -11.99 -6.49
N ALA A 166 1.38 -11.81 -6.95
CA ALA A 166 2.57 -11.99 -6.12
C ALA A 166 2.57 -11.01 -4.94
N ALA A 167 2.32 -9.72 -5.22
CA ALA A 167 2.27 -8.67 -4.20
C ALA A 167 1.14 -8.90 -3.17
N LEU A 168 -0.01 -9.40 -3.63
CA LEU A 168 -1.14 -9.71 -2.75
C LEU A 168 -0.81 -10.88 -1.81
N ILE A 169 -0.20 -11.95 -2.33
CA ILE A 169 0.23 -13.10 -1.51
C ILE A 169 1.23 -12.68 -0.42
N ALA A 170 2.11 -11.73 -0.74
CA ALA A 170 3.10 -11.23 0.21
C ALA A 170 2.53 -10.25 1.25
N THR A 171 1.35 -9.67 0.99
CA THR A 171 0.73 -8.69 1.89
C THR A 171 -0.07 -9.41 2.96
N THR A 172 0.49 -9.48 4.16
CA THR A 172 -0.15 -10.11 5.33
C THR A 172 -0.36 -9.09 6.46
N PRO A 173 -1.27 -9.34 7.41
CA PRO A 173 -1.43 -8.48 8.58
C PRO A 173 -0.11 -8.26 9.33
N ALA A 174 0.68 -9.32 9.54
CA ALA A 174 1.98 -9.24 10.22
C ALA A 174 2.97 -8.31 9.51
N VAL A 175 2.96 -8.27 8.17
CA VAL A 175 3.80 -7.38 7.35
C VAL A 175 3.41 -5.91 7.55
N LEU A 176 2.11 -5.63 7.70
CA LEU A 176 1.61 -4.26 7.90
C LEU A 176 1.68 -3.82 9.37
N ASP A 177 1.44 -4.73 10.31
CA ASP A 177 1.48 -4.51 11.75
C ASP A 177 2.91 -4.27 12.26
N ALA A 178 3.91 -4.84 11.59
CA ALA A 178 5.31 -4.48 11.80
C ALA A 178 5.60 -2.99 11.52
N GLY A 179 4.65 -2.25 10.94
CA GLY A 179 4.67 -0.79 10.77
C GLY A 179 3.74 0.01 11.71
N THR A 180 2.85 -0.65 12.46
CA THR A 180 1.85 -0.02 13.33
C THR A 180 1.93 -0.59 14.75
N ALA A 181 2.79 0.01 15.58
CA ALA A 181 2.68 -0.18 17.02
C ALA A 181 1.36 0.44 17.51
N ASN A 182 0.35 -0.41 17.71
CA ASN A 182 -0.81 -0.10 18.54
C ASN A 182 -0.28 0.26 19.94
N GLY A 183 -0.55 1.49 20.36
CA GLY A 183 -0.20 2.02 21.68
C GLY A 183 -1.06 1.43 22.80
N GLN A 184 -1.09 0.12 22.93
CA GLN A 184 -1.59 -0.54 24.13
C GLN A 184 -0.38 -0.93 24.98
N ALA A 185 0.10 0.01 25.78
CA ALA A 185 0.96 -0.35 26.90
C ALA A 185 0.18 -1.36 27.77
N PRO A 186 0.79 -2.46 28.25
CA PRO A 186 0.14 -3.28 29.26
C PRO A 186 -0.13 -2.39 30.47
N ASP A 187 -1.40 -2.31 30.89
CA ASP A 187 -1.78 -1.70 32.16
C ASP A 187 -0.91 -2.34 33.24
N ALA A 188 0.03 -1.56 33.78
CA ALA A 188 0.72 -1.92 35.01
C ALA A 188 -0.32 -1.74 36.11
N GLY A 189 -1.09 -2.80 36.36
CA GLY A 189 -2.07 -2.86 37.44
C GLY A 189 -1.43 -2.42 38.74
N ASP A 190 -2.08 -1.44 39.38
CA ASP A 190 -1.73 -0.78 40.62
C ASP A 190 -1.21 -1.75 41.70
N ALA A 191 -0.10 -1.37 42.32
CA ALA A 191 0.35 -1.95 43.57
C ALA A 191 -0.64 -1.50 44.67
N ASP A 192 -1.51 -2.44 45.06
CA ASP A 192 -2.50 -2.26 46.12
C ASP A 192 -1.84 -1.83 47.44
N ALA A 193 -2.40 -0.77 48.03
CA ALA A 193 -1.91 -0.15 49.25
C ALA A 193 -2.66 -0.68 50.48
N GLY A 194 -1.93 -1.34 51.39
CA GLY A 194 -2.25 -1.44 52.82
C GLY A 194 -3.14 -2.62 53.25
N PRO A 195 -3.07 -3.03 54.53
CA PRO A 195 -3.57 -2.12 55.56
C PRO A 195 -2.72 -2.01 56.83
N THR A 196 -2.77 -0.80 57.39
CA THR A 196 -2.51 -0.48 58.81
C THR A 196 -3.43 -1.27 59.74
N GLY A 197 -2.87 -1.85 60.82
CA GLY A 197 -3.65 -2.37 61.95
C GLY A 197 -2.78 -2.90 63.09
N ALA A 198 -2.64 -2.10 64.15
CA ALA A 198 -2.09 -2.49 65.46
C ALA A 198 -3.01 -3.51 66.17
N PRO A 199 -2.54 -4.17 67.25
CA PRO A 199 -2.52 -3.51 68.57
C PRO A 199 -1.14 -3.43 69.24
#